data_AF-A0A522DH37-F1
#
_entry.id   AF-A0A522DH37-F1
#
_cell.length_a   1.000
_cell.length_b   1.000
_cell.length_c   1.000
_cell.angle_alpha   90.00
_cell.angle_beta   90.00
_cell.angle_gamma   90.00
#
_symmetry.space_group_name_H-M   'P 1'
#
loop_
_entity.id
_entity.type
_entity.pdbx_description
1 polymer ?
#
loop_
_entity_poly.entity_id
_entity_poly.type
_entity_poly.pdbx_seq_one_letter_code
_entity_poly.pdbx_strand_id
1 'polypeptide(L)'
;MWDAESAWWQRMKLNERIIVPSENFNGTMKDVCNGLMQQNQQWHDWVKNSSDAMLDHVFQYYNSKKEHFKQPIFQMLLHVFNHGTYHRGQLVNMLRQLGVEKIPPTDLVVWSRKK
;
A
#
# COMPACT_ATOMS: atom_id res chain seq x y z
N MET A 1 6.33 3.56 1.75
CA MET A 1 5.42 2.57 1.14
C MET A 1 4.76 1.70 2.20
N TRP A 2 5.52 0.90 2.96
CA TRP A 2 4.97 0.02 4.01
C TRP A 2 4.10 0.74 5.05
N ASP A 3 4.58 1.87 5.60
CA ASP A 3 3.81 2.65 6.59
C ASP A 3 2.43 3.08 6.07
N ALA A 4 2.38 3.59 4.84
CA ALA A 4 1.14 4.06 4.25
C ALA A 4 0.15 2.90 4.04
N GLU A 5 0.61 1.77 3.51
CA GLU A 5 -0.22 0.57 3.32
C GLU A 5 -0.74 0.03 4.65
N SER A 6 0.12 -0.03 5.67
CA SER A 6 -0.26 -0.50 7.01
C SER A 6 -1.24 0.46 7.69
N ALA A 7 -1.02 1.77 7.60
CA ALA A 7 -1.91 2.76 8.19
C ALA A 7 -3.32 2.70 7.57
N TRP A 8 -3.42 2.56 6.24
CA TRP A 8 -4.71 2.41 5.57
C TRP A 8 -5.41 1.09 5.93
N TRP A 9 -4.66 0.00 6.08
CA TRP A 9 -5.20 -1.27 6.54
C TRP A 9 -5.82 -1.13 7.94
N GLN A 10 -5.08 -0.55 8.87
CA GLN A 10 -5.52 -0.34 10.24
C GLN A 10 -6.75 0.58 10.32
N ARG A 11 -6.80 1.64 9.51
CA ARG A 11 -7.98 2.51 9.39
C ARG A 11 -9.20 1.75 8.87
N MET A 12 -9.04 0.94 7.82
CA MET A 12 -10.12 0.11 7.27
C MET A 12 -10.64 -0.90 8.31
N LYS A 13 -9.76 -1.40 9.18
CA LYS A 13 -10.12 -2.30 10.29
C LYS A 13 -10.63 -1.58 11.55
N LEU A 14 -10.80 -0.26 11.48
CA LEU A 14 -11.28 0.59 12.59
C LEU A 14 -10.41 0.48 13.85
N ASN A 15 -9.11 0.27 13.69
CA ASN A 15 -8.18 0.29 14.82
C ASN A 15 -8.18 1.68 15.47
N GLU A 16 -8.32 1.74 16.78
CA GLU A 16 -8.35 3.00 17.55
C GLU A 16 -7.04 3.78 17.47
N ARG A 17 -5.91 3.05 17.45
CA ARG A 17 -4.58 3.61 17.34
C ARG A 17 -3.88 3.04 16.12
N ILE A 18 -3.37 3.93 15.27
CA ILE A 18 -2.52 3.57 14.15
C ILE A 18 -1.10 3.39 14.65
N ILE A 19 -0.54 2.21 14.40
CA ILE A 19 0.86 1.89 14.62
C ILE A 19 1.59 2.10 13.30
N VAL A 20 2.59 2.98 13.29
CA VAL A 20 3.43 3.19 12.12
C VAL A 20 4.63 2.25 12.21
N PRO A 21 4.79 1.29 11.27
CA PRO A 21 5.90 0.33 11.31
C PRO A 21 7.29 0.95 11.49
N SER A 22 7.53 2.13 10.89
CA SER A 22 8.83 2.81 10.97
C SER A 22 9.14 3.52 12.29
N GLU A 23 8.16 3.86 13.14
CA GLU A 23 8.36 4.76 14.31
C GLU A 23 9.41 4.25 15.31
N ASN A 24 9.58 2.94 15.45
CA ASN A 24 10.57 2.32 16.34
C ASN A 24 11.34 1.20 15.62
N PHE A 25 11.51 1.32 14.31
CA PHE A 25 12.12 0.26 13.52
C PHE A 25 13.63 0.18 13.73
N ASN A 26 14.11 -0.95 14.23
CA ASN A 26 15.53 -1.26 14.43
C ASN A 26 16.00 -2.50 13.65
N GLY A 27 15.20 -2.93 12.65
CA GLY A 27 15.48 -4.10 11.83
C GLY A 27 16.35 -3.82 10.61
N THR A 28 16.50 -4.85 9.78
CA THR A 28 17.28 -4.79 8.54
C THR A 28 16.43 -4.43 7.33
N MET A 29 17.06 -4.12 6.19
CA MET A 29 16.35 -3.96 4.92
C MET A 29 15.52 -5.21 4.55
N LYS A 30 16.02 -6.41 4.89
CA LYS A 30 15.29 -7.66 4.67
C LYS A 30 13.97 -7.68 5.46
N ASP A 31 13.97 -7.17 6.69
CA ASP A 31 12.78 -7.10 7.52
C ASP A 31 11.75 -6.11 6.96
N VAL A 32 12.21 -4.97 6.40
CA VAL A 32 11.34 -4.04 5.67
C VAL A 32 10.71 -4.73 4.44
N CYS A 33 11.51 -5.43 3.63
CA CYS A 33 11.01 -6.15 2.46
C CYS A 33 9.98 -7.22 2.87
N ASN A 34 10.27 -8.00 3.90
CA ASN A 34 9.36 -9.03 4.42
C ASN A 34 8.05 -8.40 4.93
N GLY A 35 8.12 -7.34 5.73
CA GLY A 35 6.94 -6.64 6.25
C GLY A 35 6.06 -6.08 5.14
N LEU A 36 6.67 -5.48 4.12
CA LEU A 36 5.96 -5.01 2.94
C LEU A 36 5.33 -6.15 2.13
N MET A 37 6.03 -7.28 1.95
CA MET A 37 5.47 -8.46 1.27
C MET A 37 4.28 -9.06 2.03
N GLN A 38 4.38 -9.14 3.36
CA GLN A 38 3.28 -9.59 4.21
C GLN A 38 2.07 -8.65 4.12
N GLN A 39 2.29 -7.32 4.14
CA GLN A 39 1.21 -6.35 4.00
C GLN A 39 0.52 -6.46 2.63
N ASN A 40 1.29 -6.64 1.56
CA ASN A 40 0.75 -6.88 0.22
C ASN A 40 -0.09 -8.16 0.15
N GLN A 41 0.36 -9.24 0.78
CA GLN A 41 -0.39 -10.50 0.83
C GLN A 41 -1.72 -10.33 1.57
N GLN A 42 -1.73 -9.59 2.69
CA GLN A 42 -2.97 -9.28 3.43
C GLN A 42 -3.98 -8.53 2.56
N TRP A 43 -3.51 -7.51 1.82
CA TRP A 43 -4.38 -6.77 0.88
C TRP A 43 -4.91 -7.66 -0.24
N HIS A 44 -4.03 -8.45 -0.85
CA HIS A 44 -4.42 -9.39 -1.91
C HIS A 44 -5.50 -10.36 -1.43
N ASP A 45 -5.29 -10.98 -0.26
CA ASP A 45 -6.24 -11.95 0.28
C ASP A 45 -7.55 -11.30 0.70
N TRP A 46 -7.52 -10.08 1.22
CA TRP A 46 -8.75 -9.34 1.52
C TRP A 46 -9.54 -9.01 0.25
N VAL A 47 -8.90 -8.47 -0.78
CA VAL A 47 -9.54 -8.12 -2.07
C VAL A 47 -10.11 -9.37 -2.74
N LYS A 48 -9.35 -10.49 -2.75
CA LYS A 48 -9.79 -11.76 -3.35
C LYS A 48 -11.06 -12.32 -2.70
N ASN A 49 -11.26 -12.06 -1.41
CA ASN A 49 -12.43 -12.54 -0.65
C ASN A 49 -13.50 -11.46 -0.45
N SER A 50 -13.39 -10.30 -1.09
CA SER A 50 -14.35 -9.21 -0.97
C SER A 50 -15.48 -9.35 -1.99
N SER A 51 -16.70 -8.98 -1.58
CA SER A 51 -17.82 -8.75 -2.48
C SER A 51 -17.89 -7.28 -2.92
N ASP A 52 -18.66 -6.99 -3.96
CA ASP A 52 -18.89 -5.60 -4.43
C ASP A 52 -19.45 -4.72 -3.30
N ALA A 53 -20.40 -5.26 -2.51
CA ALA A 53 -20.95 -4.56 -1.35
C ALA A 53 -19.89 -4.24 -0.28
N MET A 54 -18.88 -5.10 -0.10
CA MET A 54 -17.76 -4.81 0.79
C MET A 54 -16.85 -3.71 0.23
N LEU A 55 -16.64 -3.68 -1.09
CA LEU A 55 -15.83 -2.65 -1.76
C LEU A 55 -16.52 -1.28 -1.73
N ASP A 56 -17.85 -1.25 -1.84
CA ASP A 56 -18.68 -0.04 -1.78
C ASP A 56 -18.92 0.46 -0.35
N HIS A 57 -18.61 -0.35 0.66
CA HIS A 57 -18.78 0.05 2.06
C HIS A 57 -18.00 1.33 2.37
N VAL A 58 -18.67 2.29 3.03
CA VAL A 58 -18.09 3.57 3.45
C VAL A 58 -17.61 3.46 4.89
N PHE A 59 -16.29 3.52 5.08
CA PHE A 59 -15.68 3.51 6.41
C PHE A 59 -15.31 4.93 6.87
N GLN A 60 -15.26 5.11 8.19
CA GLN A 60 -14.87 6.35 8.86
C GLN A 60 -13.42 6.27 9.32
N TYR A 61 -12.67 7.35 9.21
CA TYR A 61 -11.31 7.42 9.72
C TYR A 61 -10.90 8.85 10.05
N TYR A 62 -9.82 8.98 10.82
CA TYR A 62 -9.13 10.24 11.04
C TYR A 62 -7.80 10.24 10.27
N ASN A 63 -7.48 11.37 9.63
CA ASN A 63 -6.18 11.54 9.01
C ASN A 63 -5.10 11.88 10.08
N SER A 64 -3.86 12.07 9.65
CA SER A 64 -2.75 12.41 10.56
C SER A 64 -2.92 13.76 11.28
N LYS A 65 -3.80 14.64 10.78
CA LYS A 65 -4.17 15.93 11.40
C LYS A 65 -5.38 15.81 12.33
N LYS A 66 -5.87 14.60 12.60
CA LYS A 66 -7.09 14.32 13.40
C LYS A 66 -8.36 14.90 12.78
N GLU A 67 -8.37 15.14 11.47
CA GLU A 67 -9.56 15.53 10.73
C GLU A 67 -10.36 14.27 10.35
N HIS A 68 -11.69 14.34 10.51
CA HIS A 68 -12.61 13.23 10.26
C HIS A 68 -13.01 13.14 8.78
N PHE A 69 -13.02 11.91 8.24
CA PHE A 69 -13.43 11.64 6.86
C PHE A 69 -14.25 10.35 6.76
N LYS A 70 -14.96 10.25 5.63
CA LYS A 70 -15.69 9.07 5.18
C LYS A 70 -15.34 8.82 3.71
N GLN A 71 -15.07 7.58 3.34
CA GLN A 71 -14.88 7.21 1.93
C GLN A 71 -15.21 5.73 1.69
N PRO A 72 -15.66 5.36 0.47
CA PRO A 72 -15.78 3.96 0.06
C PRO A 72 -14.43 3.24 0.09
N ILE A 73 -14.43 1.95 0.43
CA ILE A 73 -13.21 1.14 0.47
C ILE A 73 -12.53 1.08 -0.90
N PHE A 74 -13.27 0.96 -2.01
CA PHE A 74 -12.65 0.89 -3.33
C PHE A 74 -11.82 2.15 -3.68
N GLN A 75 -12.26 3.34 -3.27
CA GLN A 75 -11.52 4.59 -3.50
C GLN A 75 -10.21 4.60 -2.71
N MET A 76 -10.25 4.12 -1.47
CA MET A 76 -9.06 3.96 -0.64
C MET A 76 -8.07 2.96 -1.25
N LEU A 77 -8.55 1.81 -1.75
CA LEU A 77 -7.71 0.81 -2.40
C LEU A 77 -7.02 1.38 -3.63
N LEU A 78 -7.75 2.10 -4.49
CA LEU A 78 -7.17 2.79 -5.64
C LEU A 78 -6.09 3.79 -5.22
N HIS A 79 -6.33 4.56 -4.16
CA HIS A 79 -5.31 5.46 -3.60
C HIS A 79 -4.07 4.69 -3.14
N VAL A 80 -4.23 3.61 -2.37
CA VAL A 80 -3.10 2.79 -1.86
C VAL A 80 -2.25 2.23 -3.01
N PHE A 81 -2.88 1.62 -4.02
CA PHE A 81 -2.15 1.02 -5.14
C PHE A 81 -1.49 2.06 -6.05
N ASN A 82 -2.14 3.21 -6.26
CA ASN A 82 -1.55 4.32 -6.99
C ASN A 82 -0.36 4.95 -6.25
N HIS A 83 -0.50 5.14 -4.93
CA HIS A 83 0.57 5.64 -4.07
C HIS A 83 1.81 4.72 -4.11
N GLY A 84 1.61 3.40 -4.12
CA GLY A 84 2.70 2.45 -4.33
C GLY A 84 3.41 2.62 -5.68
N THR A 85 2.66 2.94 -6.74
CA THR A 85 3.23 3.18 -8.08
C THR A 85 4.07 4.44 -8.14
N TYR A 86 3.62 5.51 -7.50
CA TYR A 86 4.40 6.75 -7.34
C TYR A 86 5.77 6.48 -6.69
N HIS A 87 5.79 5.78 -5.55
CA HIS A 87 7.05 5.47 -4.86
C HIS A 87 7.94 4.48 -5.62
N ARG A 88 7.37 3.50 -6.33
CA ARG A 88 8.15 2.62 -7.20
C ARG A 88 8.87 3.43 -8.28
N GLY A 89 8.24 4.45 -8.86
CA GLY A 89 8.91 5.37 -9.79
C GLY A 89 10.12 6.07 -9.18
N GLN A 90 10.03 6.53 -7.94
CA GLN A 90 11.15 7.13 -7.21
C GLN A 90 12.30 6.13 -7.01
N LEU A 91 11.99 4.89 -6.60
CA LEU A 91 12.98 3.81 -6.44
C LEU A 91 13.67 3.47 -7.76
N VAL A 92 12.91 3.37 -8.86
CA VAL A 92 13.47 3.14 -10.19
C VAL A 92 14.47 4.25 -10.55
N ASN A 93 14.11 5.51 -10.32
CA ASN A 93 15.02 6.62 -10.60
C ASN A 93 16.32 6.54 -9.77
N MET A 94 16.23 6.23 -8.48
CA MET A 94 17.41 6.05 -7.62
C MET A 94 18.29 4.88 -8.08
N LEU A 95 17.68 3.74 -8.43
CA LEU A 95 18.40 2.58 -8.96
C LEU A 95 19.14 2.91 -10.27
N ARG A 96 18.53 3.70 -11.16
CA ARG A 96 19.18 4.18 -12.39
C ARG A 96 20.40 5.05 -12.09
N GLN A 97 20.31 5.96 -11.12
CA GLN A 97 21.44 6.80 -10.71
C GLN A 97 22.60 5.98 -10.15
N LEU A 98 22.33 4.82 -9.54
CA LEU A 98 23.32 3.87 -9.06
C LEU A 98 23.86 2.93 -10.16
N GLY A 99 23.48 3.13 -11.43
CA GLY A 99 23.94 2.32 -12.55
C GLY A 99 23.23 0.97 -12.70
N VAL A 100 22.08 0.76 -12.05
CA VAL A 100 21.31 -0.48 -12.21
C VAL A 100 20.60 -0.48 -13.57
N GLU A 101 21.05 -1.36 -14.46
CA GLU A 101 20.53 -1.44 -15.83
C GLU A 101 19.28 -2.32 -15.97
N LYS A 102 19.19 -3.40 -15.18
CA LYS A 102 18.08 -4.37 -15.24
C LYS A 102 17.05 -4.07 -14.16
N ILE A 103 16.01 -3.34 -14.55
CA ILE A 103 14.85 -3.04 -13.70
C ILE A 103 13.61 -3.65 -14.39
N PRO A 104 12.78 -4.42 -13.68
CA PRO A 104 11.58 -5.04 -14.26
C PRO A 104 10.58 -3.97 -14.72
N PRO A 105 9.79 -4.25 -15.79
CA PRO A 105 8.78 -3.32 -16.28
C PRO A 105 7.68 -3.11 -15.22
N THR A 106 7.27 -1.85 -15.02
CA THR A 106 6.27 -1.46 -14.01
C THR A 106 4.92 -1.08 -14.61
N ASP A 107 4.82 -0.98 -15.93
CA ASP A 107 3.61 -0.48 -16.60
C ASP A 107 2.48 -1.50 -16.54
N LEU A 108 1.28 -1.01 -16.20
CA LEU A 108 0.07 -1.83 -16.15
C LEU A 108 -0.19 -2.56 -17.48
N VAL A 109 0.10 -1.91 -18.61
CA VAL A 109 -0.11 -2.49 -19.95
C VAL A 109 0.73 -3.76 -20.14
N VAL A 110 1.96 -3.79 -19.62
CA VAL A 110 2.85 -4.96 -19.70
C VAL A 110 2.30 -6.12 -18.89
N TRP A 111 1.71 -5.85 -17.73
CA TRP A 111 1.03 -6.88 -16.94
C TRP A 111 -0.25 -7.38 -17.60
N SER A 112 -1.10 -6.47 -18.11
CA SER A 112 -2.41 -6.83 -18.68
C SER A 112 -2.34 -7.72 -19.93
N ARG A 113 -1.24 -7.65 -20.69
CA ARG A 113 -1.00 -8.45 -21.90
C ARG A 113 -0.47 -9.86 -21.62
N LYS A 114 -0.04 -10.14 -20.38
CA LYS A 114 0.46 -11.46 -19.97
C LYS A 114 -0.66 -12.38 -19.46
N LYS A 115 -1.92 -11.95 -19.57
CA LYS A 115 -3.11 -12.73 -19.27
C LYS A 115 -3.63 -13.42 -20.51
#